data_AF-A0A5C5XUY4-F1
#
_entry.id   AF-A0A5C5XUY4-F1
#
_cell.length_a   1.000
_cell.length_b   1.000
_cell.length_c   1.000
_cell.angle_alpha   90.00
_cell.angle_beta   90.00
_cell.angle_gamma   90.00
#
_symmetry.space_group_name_H-M   'P 1'
#
loop_
_entity.id
_entity.type
_entity.pdbx_description
1 polymer ?
#
loop_
_entity_poly.entity_id
_entity_poly.type
_entity_poly.pdbx_seq_one_letter_code
_entity_poly.pdbx_strand_id
1 'polypeptide(L)'
;MNHDAIIGCILGTAVGDALGLPYEGVSSQRAPGLLGPPDRYRFFFRRGMISDDTEHTCMVAGSLIEANGDVDLFARCFASRLRWWILALPAGVGKATARAGIKLWLGAKPNNAGVFSAGNGPAMRAAIFGAAIDDLPKMLRFVRSSSRLTHTDPKA
;
A
#
# COMPACT_ATOMS: atom_id res chain seq x y z
N MET A 1 12.40 10.60 -14.68
CA MET A 1 12.54 10.16 -13.27
C MET A 1 13.50 11.05 -12.48
N ASN A 2 12.97 11.81 -11.53
CA ASN A 2 13.76 12.54 -10.54
C ASN A 2 13.98 11.64 -9.31
N HIS A 3 15.23 11.30 -9.02
CA HIS A 3 15.62 10.44 -7.90
C HIS A 3 15.10 10.95 -6.55
N ASP A 4 15.14 12.27 -6.34
CA ASP A 4 14.70 12.90 -5.09
C ASP A 4 13.19 12.81 -4.92
N ALA A 5 12.42 12.83 -6.03
CA ALA A 5 10.98 12.64 -5.99
C ALA A 5 10.60 11.22 -5.57
N ILE A 6 11.35 10.21 -6.02
CA ILE A 6 11.13 8.81 -5.62
C ILE A 6 11.47 8.61 -4.14
N ILE A 7 12.62 9.12 -3.69
CA ILE A 7 13.03 9.06 -2.28
C ILE A 7 12.00 9.79 -1.40
N GLY A 8 11.65 11.02 -1.78
CA GLY A 8 10.67 11.83 -1.06
C GLY A 8 9.29 11.18 -1.01
N CYS A 9 8.86 10.49 -2.08
CA CYS A 9 7.62 9.73 -2.09
C CYS A 9 7.65 8.59 -1.07
N ILE A 10 8.69 7.75 -1.06
CA ILE A 10 8.78 6.59 -0.17
C ILE A 10 8.94 7.03 1.30
N LEU A 11 9.88 7.95 1.57
CA LEU A 11 10.11 8.46 2.92
C LEU A 11 8.93 9.29 3.42
N GLY A 12 8.29 10.08 2.55
CA GLY A 12 7.10 10.86 2.88
C GLY A 12 5.93 9.97 3.29
N THR A 13 5.68 8.88 2.54
CA THR A 13 4.71 7.85 2.93
C THR A 13 5.07 7.27 4.30
N ALA A 14 6.32 6.83 4.50
CA ALA A 14 6.76 6.23 5.76
C ALA A 14 6.61 7.16 6.98
N VAL A 15 6.94 8.44 6.81
CA VAL A 15 6.81 9.46 7.86
C VAL A 15 5.33 9.74 8.16
N GLY A 16 4.51 9.92 7.13
CA GLY A 16 3.08 10.19 7.28
C GLY A 16 2.34 9.02 7.93
N ASP A 17 2.62 7.80 7.47
CA ASP A 17 2.14 6.55 8.05
C ASP A 17 2.51 6.43 9.53
N ALA A 18 3.81 6.54 9.86
CA ALA A 18 4.27 6.41 11.24
C ALA A 18 3.76 7.51 12.19
N LEU A 19 3.46 8.71 11.68
CA LEU A 19 2.80 9.77 12.45
C LEU A 19 1.31 9.50 12.62
N GLY A 20 0.64 8.98 11.59
CA GLY A 20 -0.80 8.74 11.54
C GLY A 20 -1.24 7.48 12.27
N LEU A 21 -0.38 6.45 12.35
CA LEU A 21 -0.72 5.13 12.89
C LEU A 21 -1.37 5.17 14.29
N PRO A 22 -0.88 5.94 15.28
CA PRO A 22 -1.54 6.01 16.60
C PRO A 22 -2.95 6.61 16.56
N TYR A 23 -3.28 7.37 15.51
CA TYR A 23 -4.55 8.08 15.34
C TYR A 23 -5.58 7.26 14.56
N GLU A 24 -5.20 6.10 14.03
CA GLU A 24 -6.10 5.25 13.29
C GLU A 24 -7.31 4.82 14.14
N GLY A 25 -8.52 4.97 13.59
CA GLY A 25 -9.77 4.67 14.30
C GLY A 25 -10.14 5.65 15.42
N VAL A 26 -9.33 6.69 15.67
CA VAL A 26 -9.62 7.75 16.64
C VAL A 26 -10.35 8.90 15.96
N SER A 27 -11.46 9.37 16.54
CA SER A 27 -12.19 10.51 15.98
C SER A 27 -11.39 11.82 16.14
N SER A 28 -11.57 12.75 15.20
CA SER A 28 -10.92 14.06 15.22
C SER A 28 -11.19 14.87 16.48
N GLN A 29 -12.34 14.66 17.13
CA GLN A 29 -12.70 15.29 18.40
C GLN A 29 -11.93 14.71 19.60
N ARG A 30 -11.60 13.41 19.56
CA ARG A 30 -10.91 12.70 20.66
C ARG A 30 -9.40 12.76 20.53
N ALA A 31 -8.89 12.81 19.30
CA ALA A 31 -7.46 12.80 19.01
C ALA A 31 -6.65 13.87 19.77
N PRO A 32 -7.08 15.14 19.88
CA PRO A 32 -6.34 16.16 20.62
C PRO A 32 -6.21 15.86 22.11
N GLY A 33 -7.24 15.28 22.74
CA GLY A 33 -7.25 14.96 24.17
C GLY A 33 -6.47 13.68 24.51
N LEU A 34 -6.50 12.68 23.63
CA LEU A 34 -5.83 11.40 23.85
C LEU A 34 -4.35 11.43 23.45
N LEU A 35 -4.06 12.03 22.29
CA LEU A 35 -2.75 11.95 21.65
C LEU A 35 -2.13 13.33 21.43
N GLY A 36 -2.92 14.41 21.35
CA GLY A 36 -2.44 15.74 20.97
C GLY A 36 -2.26 15.88 19.45
N PRO A 37 -1.63 16.95 18.96
CA PRO A 37 -1.39 17.14 17.53
C PRO A 37 -0.44 16.06 16.97
N PRO A 38 -0.59 15.66 15.69
CA PRO A 38 0.27 14.67 15.02
C PRO A 38 1.61 15.29 14.57
N ASP A 39 2.32 15.93 15.49
CA ASP A 39 3.58 16.66 15.27
C ASP A 39 4.83 15.86 15.67
N ARG A 40 4.64 14.68 16.25
CA ARG A 40 5.69 13.77 16.71
C ARG A 40 5.19 12.34 16.77
N TYR A 41 6.11 11.39 16.81
CA TYR A 41 5.76 9.99 16.97
C TYR A 41 5.22 9.69 18.36
N ARG A 42 4.10 8.98 18.40
CA ARG A 42 3.34 8.67 19.62
C ARG A 42 2.98 7.19 19.74
N PHE A 43 3.54 6.35 18.86
CA PHE A 43 3.40 4.92 18.97
C PHE A 43 4.23 4.38 20.16
N PHE A 44 4.33 3.07 20.30
CA PHE A 44 5.00 2.38 21.41
C PHE A 44 6.38 3.00 21.74
N PHE A 45 6.58 3.36 23.01
CA PHE A 45 7.76 4.09 23.50
C PHE A 45 8.06 5.42 22.78
N ARG A 46 7.05 6.12 22.25
CA ARG A 46 7.18 7.38 21.49
C ARG A 46 8.07 7.27 20.25
N ARG A 47 8.15 6.08 19.66
CA ARG A 47 8.85 5.83 18.40
C ARG A 47 7.86 5.79 17.25
N GLY A 48 8.36 5.98 16.03
CA GLY A 48 7.59 5.73 14.81
C GLY A 48 7.59 4.23 14.50
N MET A 49 6.51 3.75 13.92
CA MET A 49 6.41 2.41 13.34
C MET A 49 5.62 2.53 12.04
N ILE A 50 6.13 1.91 10.99
CA ILE A 50 5.41 1.83 9.71
C ILE A 50 4.29 0.79 9.79
N SER A 51 3.29 0.91 8.92
CA SER A 51 2.16 -0.01 8.78
C SER A 51 2.09 -0.62 7.38
N ASP A 52 0.96 -1.25 7.05
CA ASP A 52 0.72 -1.86 5.75
C ASP A 52 0.80 -0.87 4.59
N ASP A 53 0.53 0.42 4.81
CA ASP A 53 0.69 1.50 3.82
C ASP A 53 2.11 1.56 3.26
N THR A 54 3.10 1.65 4.15
CA THR A 54 4.51 1.72 3.77
C THR A 54 5.03 0.38 3.27
N GLU A 55 4.64 -0.73 3.94
CA GLU A 55 5.06 -2.07 3.52
C GLU A 55 4.58 -2.39 2.09
N HIS A 56 3.33 -2.08 1.78
CA HIS A 56 2.79 -2.23 0.43
C HIS A 56 3.48 -1.31 -0.57
N THR A 57 3.80 -0.07 -0.18
CA THR A 57 4.55 0.85 -1.04
C THR A 57 5.92 0.27 -1.41
N CYS A 58 6.66 -0.29 -0.44
CA CYS A 58 7.93 -0.98 -0.67
C CYS A 58 7.77 -2.21 -1.58
N MET A 59 6.72 -3.01 -1.37
CA MET A 59 6.43 -4.16 -2.23
C MET A 59 6.10 -3.78 -3.67
N VAL A 60 5.35 -2.68 -3.87
CA VAL A 60 5.06 -2.12 -5.20
C VAL A 60 6.35 -1.63 -5.85
N ALA A 61 7.18 -0.85 -5.14
CA ALA A 61 8.44 -0.34 -5.66
C ALA A 61 9.38 -1.48 -6.09
N GLY A 62 9.56 -2.49 -5.24
CA GLY A 62 10.36 -3.67 -5.58
C GLY A 62 9.82 -4.45 -6.79
N SER A 63 8.49 -4.55 -6.91
CA SER A 63 7.86 -5.21 -8.07
C SER A 63 8.01 -4.39 -9.35
N LEU A 64 8.00 -3.06 -9.27
CA LEU A 64 8.25 -2.19 -10.43
C LEU A 64 9.67 -2.36 -10.96
N ILE A 65 10.65 -2.45 -10.04
CA ILE A 65 12.06 -2.68 -10.39
C ILE A 65 12.21 -4.02 -11.14
N GLU A 66 11.65 -5.10 -10.59
CA GLU A 66 11.74 -6.43 -11.22
C GLU A 66 10.99 -6.52 -12.55
N ALA A 67 9.85 -5.83 -12.66
CA ALA A 67 9.01 -5.86 -13.84
C ALA A 67 9.65 -5.19 -15.06
N ASN A 68 10.54 -4.22 -14.85
CA ASN A 68 11.20 -3.45 -15.91
C ASN A 68 10.23 -2.97 -17.03
N GLY A 69 9.03 -2.54 -16.65
CA GLY A 69 8.01 -2.06 -17.58
C GLY A 69 6.98 -3.09 -18.07
N ASP A 70 7.10 -4.37 -17.70
CA ASP A 70 6.09 -5.40 -17.96
C ASP A 70 5.01 -5.44 -16.86
N VAL A 71 3.76 -5.11 -17.23
CA VAL A 71 2.63 -5.03 -16.29
C VAL A 71 2.19 -6.40 -15.77
N ASP A 72 2.31 -7.45 -16.57
CA ASP A 72 1.93 -8.81 -16.17
C ASP A 72 2.98 -9.41 -15.25
N LEU A 73 4.27 -9.14 -15.52
CA LEU A 73 5.36 -9.51 -14.60
C LEU A 73 5.21 -8.78 -13.27
N PHE A 74 4.93 -7.47 -13.29
CA PHE A 74 4.62 -6.70 -12.09
C PHE A 74 3.50 -7.33 -11.27
N ALA A 75 2.38 -7.71 -11.91
CA ALA A 75 1.25 -8.32 -11.21
C ALA A 75 1.65 -9.62 -10.50
N ARG A 76 2.47 -10.45 -11.15
CA ARG A 76 2.99 -11.71 -10.57
C ARG A 76 3.95 -11.45 -9.40
N CYS A 77 4.90 -10.53 -9.58
CA CYS A 77 5.86 -10.13 -8.54
C CYS A 77 5.17 -9.56 -7.31
N PHE A 78 4.17 -8.70 -7.51
CA PHE A 78 3.42 -8.09 -6.43
C PHE A 78 2.48 -9.07 -5.73
N ALA A 79 1.79 -9.94 -6.49
CA ALA A 79 1.00 -11.03 -5.93
C ALA A 79 1.85 -11.95 -5.04
N SER A 80 3.04 -12.33 -5.51
CA SER A 80 3.94 -13.20 -4.74
C SER A 80 4.32 -12.56 -3.40
N ARG A 81 4.67 -11.26 -3.42
CA ARG A 81 5.00 -10.52 -2.20
C ARG A 81 3.82 -10.42 -1.23
N LEU A 82 2.63 -10.05 -1.71
CA LEU A 82 1.41 -9.99 -0.89
C LEU A 82 1.02 -11.35 -0.31
N ARG A 83 1.21 -12.42 -1.09
CA ARG A 83 0.99 -13.79 -0.64
C ARG A 83 1.89 -14.09 0.57
N TRP A 84 3.16 -13.80 0.52
CA TRP A 84 4.04 -14.06 1.67
C TRP A 84 3.80 -13.10 2.83
N TRP A 85 3.51 -11.83 2.52
CA TRP A 85 3.25 -10.79 3.51
C TRP A 85 2.07 -11.11 4.43
N ILE A 86 0.97 -11.67 3.91
CA ILE A 86 -0.20 -11.98 4.76
C ILE A 86 0.10 -13.04 5.83
N LEU A 87 1.13 -13.88 5.65
CA LEU A 87 1.54 -14.85 6.67
C LEU A 87 2.20 -14.20 7.89
N ALA A 88 2.72 -12.98 7.75
CA ALA A 88 3.29 -12.24 8.88
C ALA A 88 2.20 -11.73 9.84
N LEU A 89 0.91 -11.97 9.54
CA LEU A 89 -0.25 -11.50 10.31
C LEU A 89 -0.14 -10.02 10.71
N PRO A 90 0.01 -9.12 9.72
CA PRO A 90 0.22 -7.69 9.98
C PRO A 90 -0.98 -7.10 10.72
N ALA A 91 -0.70 -6.41 11.83
CA ALA A 91 -1.71 -5.69 12.58
C ALA A 91 -2.25 -4.52 11.74
N GLY A 92 -3.57 -4.31 11.74
CA GLY A 92 -4.20 -3.21 10.98
C GLY A 92 -4.60 -3.56 9.54
N VAL A 93 -4.29 -4.76 9.04
CA VAL A 93 -4.59 -5.11 7.64
C VAL A 93 -6.07 -4.97 7.27
N GLY A 94 -6.33 -4.21 6.20
CA GLY A 94 -7.66 -4.08 5.61
C GLY A 94 -8.26 -5.44 5.20
N LYS A 95 -9.52 -5.68 5.56
CA LYS A 95 -10.25 -6.95 5.28
C LYS A 95 -10.18 -7.38 3.81
N ALA A 96 -10.22 -6.41 2.89
CA ALA A 96 -10.17 -6.69 1.45
C ALA A 96 -8.79 -7.22 1.02
N THR A 97 -7.71 -6.56 1.46
CA THR A 97 -6.33 -6.99 1.23
C THR A 97 -6.08 -8.38 1.83
N ALA A 98 -6.52 -8.61 3.08
CA ALA A 98 -6.36 -9.92 3.73
C ALA A 98 -7.05 -11.04 2.94
N ARG A 99 -8.29 -10.81 2.49
CA ARG A 99 -9.04 -11.78 1.66
C ARG A 99 -8.34 -12.04 0.33
N ALA A 100 -7.81 -11.01 -0.32
CA ALA A 100 -7.05 -11.17 -1.56
C ALA A 100 -5.77 -11.99 -1.34
N GLY A 101 -5.03 -11.72 -0.25
CA GLY A 101 -3.87 -12.51 0.16
C GLY A 101 -4.18 -13.99 0.38
N ILE A 102 -5.30 -14.30 1.05
CA ILE A 102 -5.77 -15.67 1.25
C ILE A 102 -6.12 -16.33 -0.09
N LYS A 103 -6.81 -15.64 -1.00
CA LYS A 103 -7.11 -16.16 -2.35
C LYS A 103 -5.83 -16.50 -3.13
N LEU A 104 -4.80 -15.65 -3.04
CA LEU A 104 -3.49 -15.91 -3.68
C LEU A 104 -2.83 -17.17 -3.10
N TRP A 105 -2.98 -17.42 -1.79
CA TRP A 105 -2.53 -18.67 -1.17
C TRP A 105 -3.29 -19.90 -1.67
N LEU A 106 -4.59 -19.76 -1.92
CA LEU A 106 -5.44 -20.80 -2.50
C LEU A 106 -5.26 -20.99 -4.01
N GLY A 107 -4.23 -20.36 -4.61
CA GLY A 107 -3.89 -20.53 -6.02
C GLY A 107 -4.64 -19.61 -6.99
N ALA A 108 -5.35 -18.59 -6.49
CA ALA A 108 -5.95 -17.58 -7.38
C ALA A 108 -4.87 -16.84 -8.16
N LYS A 109 -5.12 -16.61 -9.45
CA LYS A 109 -4.26 -15.75 -10.28
C LYS A 109 -4.37 -14.29 -9.85
N PRO A 110 -3.34 -13.45 -10.06
CA PRO A 110 -3.35 -12.02 -9.71
C PRO A 110 -4.63 -11.29 -10.14
N ASN A 111 -5.12 -11.55 -11.36
CA ASN A 111 -6.30 -10.88 -11.92
C ASN A 111 -7.64 -11.31 -11.28
N ASN A 112 -7.66 -12.41 -10.53
CA ASN A 112 -8.87 -12.98 -9.93
C ASN A 112 -8.86 -12.92 -8.39
N ALA A 113 -7.75 -12.46 -7.80
CA ALA A 113 -7.57 -12.41 -6.35
C ALA A 113 -8.35 -11.25 -5.70
N GLY A 114 -8.64 -10.18 -6.45
CA GLY A 114 -9.35 -9.02 -5.93
C GLY A 114 -10.73 -9.34 -5.33
N VAL A 115 -11.18 -8.44 -4.46
CA VAL A 115 -12.53 -8.48 -3.87
C VAL A 115 -13.26 -7.17 -4.13
N PHE A 116 -14.59 -7.23 -4.23
CA PHE A 116 -15.41 -6.05 -4.45
C PHE A 116 -15.47 -5.22 -3.16
N SER A 117 -14.62 -4.19 -3.08
CA SER A 117 -14.49 -3.30 -1.93
C SER A 117 -14.00 -1.94 -2.39
N ALA A 118 -14.64 -0.88 -1.90
CA ALA A 118 -14.26 0.53 -2.11
C ALA A 118 -13.25 1.05 -1.06
N GLY A 119 -12.47 0.15 -0.44
CA GLY A 119 -11.42 0.54 0.51
C GLY A 119 -10.25 1.26 -0.17
N ASN A 120 -9.52 2.06 0.60
CA ASN A 120 -8.36 2.84 0.13
C ASN A 120 -7.08 2.02 -0.06
N GLY A 121 -7.12 0.70 0.14
CA GLY A 121 -5.97 -0.21 0.03
C GLY A 121 -5.12 -0.07 -1.24
N PRO A 122 -5.73 0.17 -2.42
CA PRO A 122 -4.97 0.48 -3.62
C PRO A 122 -4.37 1.88 -3.62
N ALA A 123 -5.11 2.87 -3.13
CA ALA A 123 -4.74 4.27 -3.16
C ALA A 123 -3.55 4.57 -2.24
N MET A 124 -3.51 3.97 -1.04
CA MET A 124 -2.44 4.20 -0.05
C MET A 124 -1.04 3.84 -0.57
N ARG A 125 -0.95 2.91 -1.54
CA ARG A 125 0.31 2.44 -2.15
C ARG A 125 0.55 2.96 -3.57
N ALA A 126 -0.28 3.87 -4.08
CA ALA A 126 -0.28 4.27 -5.49
C ALA A 126 0.71 5.40 -5.83
N ALA A 127 1.11 6.21 -4.84
CA ALA A 127 1.92 7.41 -5.08
C ALA A 127 3.22 7.14 -5.87
N ILE A 128 3.85 6.00 -5.60
CA ILE A 128 5.12 5.59 -6.24
C ILE A 128 5.00 5.41 -7.75
N PHE A 129 3.82 5.06 -8.30
CA PHE A 129 3.64 4.96 -9.74
C PHE A 129 3.81 6.32 -10.41
N GLY A 130 3.26 7.38 -9.82
CA GLY A 130 3.39 8.75 -10.32
C GLY A 130 4.80 9.32 -10.15
N ALA A 131 5.52 8.89 -9.11
CA ALA A 131 6.92 9.29 -8.93
C ALA A 131 7.89 8.57 -9.88
N ALA A 132 7.58 7.33 -10.27
CA ALA A 132 8.49 6.47 -11.04
C ALA A 132 8.18 6.39 -12.55
N ILE A 133 6.96 6.72 -12.99
CA ILE A 133 6.53 6.51 -14.38
C ILE A 133 6.00 7.83 -14.96
N ASP A 134 6.79 8.44 -15.84
CA ASP A 134 6.45 9.70 -16.51
C ASP A 134 5.35 9.53 -17.60
N ASP A 135 5.25 8.33 -18.20
CA ASP A 135 4.24 7.98 -19.21
C ASP A 135 2.88 7.67 -18.53
N LEU A 136 1.93 8.60 -18.65
CA LEU A 136 0.59 8.51 -18.06
C LEU A 136 -0.19 7.24 -18.49
N PRO A 137 -0.37 6.93 -19.78
CA PRO A 137 -0.98 5.67 -20.20
C PRO A 137 -0.33 4.42 -19.58
N LYS A 138 1.01 4.37 -19.54
CA LYS A 138 1.74 3.25 -18.94
C LYS A 138 1.51 3.19 -17.42
N MET A 139 1.63 4.32 -16.73
CA MET A 139 1.38 4.45 -15.29
C MET A 139 -0.02 3.94 -14.93
N LEU A 140 -1.05 4.34 -15.68
CA LEU A 140 -2.43 3.91 -15.45
C LEU A 140 -2.61 2.39 -15.59
N ARG A 141 -1.85 1.73 -16.46
CA ARG A 141 -1.89 0.25 -16.56
C ARG A 141 -1.33 -0.41 -15.30
N PHE A 142 -0.23 0.11 -14.75
CA PHE A 142 0.34 -0.38 -13.49
C PHE A 142 -0.59 -0.14 -12.30
N VAL A 143 -1.13 1.08 -12.19
CA VAL A 143 -2.11 1.43 -11.13
C VAL A 143 -3.30 0.47 -11.19
N ARG A 144 -3.93 0.29 -12.36
CA ARG A 144 -5.06 -0.64 -12.52
C ARG A 144 -4.71 -2.07 -12.16
N SER A 145 -3.53 -2.54 -12.57
CA SER A 145 -3.03 -3.87 -12.24
C SER A 145 -2.87 -4.04 -10.72
N SER A 146 -2.24 -3.07 -10.06
CA SER A 146 -2.06 -3.05 -8.60
C SER A 146 -3.38 -2.98 -7.83
N SER A 147 -4.34 -2.15 -8.28
CA SER A 147 -5.65 -2.04 -7.64
C SER A 147 -6.43 -3.34 -7.74
N ARG A 148 -6.63 -3.86 -8.97
CA ARG A 148 -7.45 -5.05 -9.26
C ARG A 148 -6.96 -6.31 -8.57
N LEU A 149 -5.68 -6.37 -8.24
CA LEU A 149 -5.08 -7.47 -7.49
C LEU A 149 -5.74 -7.68 -6.11
N THR A 150 -6.27 -6.61 -5.51
CA THR A 150 -6.89 -6.63 -4.18
C THR A 150 -8.32 -6.10 -4.14
N HIS A 151 -8.63 -5.08 -4.94
CA HIS A 151 -9.91 -4.38 -4.93
C HIS A 151 -10.45 -4.28 -6.36
N THR A 152 -11.69 -4.71 -6.57
CA THR A 152 -12.35 -4.71 -7.89
C THR A 152 -13.49 -3.69 -8.01
N ASP A 153 -13.80 -2.95 -6.94
CA ASP A 153 -14.80 -1.89 -6.96
C ASP A 153 -14.28 -0.70 -7.80
N PRO A 154 -15.07 -0.13 -8.73
CA PRO A 154 -14.67 1.03 -9.52
C PRO A 154 -14.30 2.29 -8.71
N LYS A 155 -14.71 2.38 -7.44
CA LYS A 155 -14.37 3.50 -6.55
C LYS A 155 -13.00 3.38 -5.88
N ALA A 156 -12.39 2.19 -5.89
CA ALA A 156 -11.09 1.91 -5.26
C ALA A 156 -9.92 2.24 -6.19
#